data_AF-A0A1Y4IYC7-F1
#
_entry.id   AF-A0A1Y4IYC7-F1
#
_cell.length_a   1.000
_cell.length_b   1.000
_cell.length_c   1.000
_cell.angle_alpha   90.00
_cell.angle_beta   90.00
_cell.angle_gamma   90.00
#
_symmetry.space_group_name_H-M   'P 1'
#
loop_
_entity.id
_entity.type
_entity.pdbx_description
1 polymer ?
#
loop_
_entity_poly.entity_id
_entity_poly.type
_entity_poly.pdbx_seq_one_letter_code
_entity_poly.pdbx_strand_id
1 'polypeptide(L)'
;MLEWVRGFVIALGGGTVVLIGMLTICKGLFIKFFESGIESSFEKSLERFKNKMERSTRAYEILLDREMRFYERIEQIVAELILLQESMLFCLEESEKIGREHRHQDFCKCFKSYIEQISALQNQCLIHQSYIPTEIFGVFEEVIKQVKEGMCYWVETEKLLYSEENDAIDYSMGKEKSEAVLNSIASAETKIQERLKQLCGED
;
A
#
# COMPACT_ATOMS: atom_id res chain seq x y z
N MET A 1 16.66 -86.75 -20.11
CA MET A 1 15.61 -85.93 -19.45
C MET A 1 16.08 -85.35 -18.11
N LEU A 2 16.75 -86.14 -17.25
CA LEU A 2 17.23 -85.69 -15.93
C LEU A 2 18.30 -84.58 -15.96
N GLU A 3 19.20 -84.59 -16.95
CA GLU A 3 20.31 -83.62 -17.05
C GLU A 3 19.84 -82.19 -17.45
N TRP A 4 18.80 -82.10 -18.27
CA TRP A 4 18.22 -80.81 -18.67
C TRP A 4 17.54 -80.11 -17.48
N VAL A 5 16.82 -80.87 -16.64
CA VAL A 5 16.21 -80.35 -15.41
C VAL A 5 17.27 -79.89 -14.40
N ARG A 6 18.38 -80.63 -14.28
CA ARG A 6 19.49 -80.25 -13.39
C ARG A 6 20.21 -78.98 -13.87
N GLY A 7 20.42 -78.85 -15.18
CA GLY A 7 20.96 -77.63 -15.79
C GLY A 7 20.03 -76.42 -15.62
N PHE A 8 18.72 -76.62 -15.71
CA PHE A 8 17.71 -75.57 -15.53
C PHE A 8 17.63 -75.10 -14.07
N VAL A 9 17.71 -76.02 -13.10
CA VAL A 9 17.71 -75.70 -11.65
C VAL A 9 19.00 -74.99 -11.22
N ILE A 10 20.16 -75.35 -11.79
CA ILE A 10 21.43 -74.66 -11.52
C ILE A 10 21.46 -73.27 -12.17
N ALA A 11 20.91 -73.13 -13.38
CA ALA A 11 20.79 -71.83 -14.06
C ALA A 11 19.82 -70.89 -13.32
N LEU A 12 18.68 -71.40 -12.86
CA LEU A 12 17.74 -70.66 -12.01
C LEU A 12 18.33 -70.34 -10.64
N GLY A 13 18.97 -71.32 -9.98
CA GLY A 13 19.59 -71.13 -8.66
C GLY A 13 20.75 -70.13 -8.68
N GLY A 14 21.62 -70.21 -9.69
CA GLY A 14 22.72 -69.27 -9.90
C GLY A 14 22.22 -67.86 -10.23
N GLY A 15 21.21 -67.74 -11.10
CA GLY A 15 20.58 -66.46 -11.43
C GLY A 15 19.91 -65.81 -10.23
N THR A 16 19.25 -66.58 -9.37
CA THR A 16 18.56 -66.08 -8.17
C THR A 16 19.56 -65.59 -7.12
N VAL A 17 20.68 -66.30 -6.91
CA VAL A 17 21.72 -65.89 -5.96
C VAL A 17 22.44 -64.62 -6.42
N VAL A 18 22.68 -64.46 -7.72
CA VAL A 18 23.25 -63.22 -8.29
C VAL A 18 22.27 -62.06 -8.14
N LEU A 19 20.97 -62.27 -8.38
CA LEU A 19 19.93 -61.25 -8.19
C LEU A 19 19.80 -60.82 -6.72
N ILE A 20 19.82 -61.76 -5.79
CA ILE A 20 19.77 -61.49 -4.34
C ILE A 20 21.04 -60.74 -3.91
N GLY A 21 22.23 -61.18 -4.36
CA GLY A 21 23.49 -60.50 -4.07
C GLY A 21 23.52 -59.06 -4.59
N MET A 22 23.05 -58.85 -5.82
CA MET A 22 22.99 -57.51 -6.43
C MET A 22 21.95 -56.61 -5.76
N LEU A 23 20.77 -57.14 -5.42
CA LEU A 23 19.76 -56.42 -4.64
C LEU A 23 20.26 -56.05 -3.24
N THR A 24 21.06 -56.90 -2.59
CA THR A 24 21.60 -56.63 -1.26
C THR A 24 22.66 -55.52 -1.30
N ILE A 25 23.53 -55.51 -2.31
CA ILE A 25 24.53 -54.46 -2.55
C ILE A 25 23.83 -53.14 -2.94
N CYS A 26 22.85 -53.20 -3.84
CA CYS A 26 22.04 -52.03 -4.20
C CYS A 26 21.29 -51.48 -2.99
N LYS A 27 20.72 -52.31 -2.11
CA LYS A 27 20.05 -51.86 -0.88
C LYS A 27 20.99 -51.08 0.03
N GLY A 28 22.23 -51.56 0.24
CA GLY A 28 23.23 -50.85 1.03
C GLY A 28 23.67 -49.52 0.40
N LEU A 29 23.74 -49.45 -0.93
CA LEU A 29 24.03 -48.22 -1.67
C LEU A 29 22.85 -47.23 -1.63
N PHE A 30 21.62 -47.71 -1.81
CA PHE A 30 20.41 -46.88 -1.71
C PHE A 30 20.28 -46.30 -0.30
N ILE A 31 20.40 -47.10 0.76
CA ILE A 31 20.31 -46.60 2.14
C ILE A 31 21.36 -45.51 2.40
N LYS A 32 22.62 -45.72 1.99
CA LYS A 32 23.68 -44.69 2.12
C LYS A 32 23.44 -43.44 1.26
N PHE A 33 22.88 -43.59 0.06
CA PHE A 33 22.49 -42.46 -0.79
C PHE A 33 21.30 -41.68 -0.21
N PHE A 34 20.33 -42.38 0.40
CA PHE A 34 19.17 -41.78 1.05
C PHE A 34 19.59 -41.05 2.34
N GLU A 35 20.38 -41.69 3.21
CA GLU A 35 20.86 -41.09 4.46
C GLU A 35 21.78 -39.88 4.19
N SER A 36 22.74 -39.97 3.26
CA SER A 36 23.72 -38.89 3.08
C SER A 36 23.28 -37.81 2.06
N GLY A 37 22.56 -38.21 1.02
CA GLY A 37 22.19 -37.35 -0.11
C GLY A 37 20.87 -36.61 0.07
N ILE A 38 19.84 -37.25 0.62
CA ILE A 38 18.55 -36.59 0.84
C ILE A 38 18.63 -35.71 2.09
N GLU A 39 19.18 -36.20 3.19
CA GLU A 39 19.21 -35.43 4.44
C GLU A 39 20.00 -34.11 4.27
N SER A 40 21.21 -34.15 3.69
CA SER A 40 22.00 -32.93 3.49
C SER A 40 21.45 -31.99 2.40
N SER A 41 20.80 -32.52 1.36
CA SER A 41 20.19 -31.70 0.31
C SER A 41 18.88 -31.08 0.79
N PHE A 42 18.09 -31.83 1.55
CA PHE A 42 16.83 -31.39 2.14
C PHE A 42 17.08 -30.35 3.23
N GLU A 43 18.05 -30.59 4.12
CA GLU A 43 18.48 -29.63 5.14
C GLU A 43 18.98 -28.32 4.51
N LYS A 44 19.85 -28.39 3.49
CA LYS A 44 20.27 -27.20 2.73
C LYS A 44 19.11 -26.49 2.02
N SER A 45 18.12 -27.23 1.54
CA SER A 45 16.94 -26.66 0.88
C SER A 45 16.01 -25.97 1.88
N LEU A 46 15.84 -26.56 3.06
CA LEU A 46 15.03 -26.04 4.15
C LEU A 46 15.70 -24.81 4.77
N GLU A 47 17.03 -24.82 4.92
CA GLU A 47 17.79 -23.67 5.37
C GLU A 47 17.72 -22.51 4.35
N ARG A 48 17.83 -22.80 3.04
CA ARG A 48 17.59 -21.79 2.00
C ARG A 48 16.16 -21.26 2.02
N PHE A 49 15.17 -22.12 2.23
CA PHE A 49 13.77 -21.74 2.31
C PHE A 49 13.50 -20.86 3.55
N LYS A 50 14.03 -21.24 4.71
CA LYS A 50 13.98 -20.47 5.96
C LYS A 50 14.63 -19.10 5.76
N ASN A 51 15.84 -19.04 5.20
CA ASN A 51 16.52 -17.78 4.92
C ASN A 51 15.75 -16.90 3.93
N LYS A 52 15.10 -17.51 2.92
CA LYS A 52 14.25 -16.78 1.97
C LYS A 52 12.99 -16.25 2.65
N MET A 53 12.33 -17.05 3.48
CA MET A 53 11.16 -16.65 4.27
C MET A 53 11.51 -15.51 5.23
N GLU A 54 12.60 -15.65 5.99
CA GLU A 54 13.08 -14.62 6.93
C GLU A 54 13.36 -13.30 6.21
N ARG A 55 14.04 -13.35 5.06
CA ARG A 55 14.29 -12.17 4.22
C ARG A 55 13.00 -11.56 3.67
N SER A 56 12.05 -12.39 3.22
CA SER A 56 10.77 -11.89 2.72
C SER A 56 9.90 -11.29 3.82
N THR A 57 9.88 -11.90 5.01
CA THR A 57 9.16 -11.37 6.17
C THR A 57 9.75 -10.02 6.58
N ARG A 58 11.07 -9.92 6.69
CA ARG A 58 11.73 -8.65 7.00
C ARG A 58 11.49 -7.58 5.95
N ALA A 59 11.50 -7.94 4.66
CA ALA A 59 11.18 -6.99 3.59
C ALA A 59 9.72 -6.52 3.69
N TYR A 60 8.79 -7.43 3.96
CA TYR A 60 7.38 -7.11 4.17
C TYR A 60 7.17 -6.20 5.38
N GLU A 61 7.82 -6.47 6.52
CA GLU A 61 7.77 -5.62 7.71
C GLU A 61 8.25 -4.20 7.40
N ILE A 62 9.32 -4.03 6.62
CA ILE A 62 9.82 -2.71 6.22
C ILE A 62 8.80 -1.99 5.32
N LEU A 63 8.20 -2.69 4.35
CA LEU A 63 7.19 -2.10 3.48
C LEU A 63 5.96 -1.68 4.29
N LEU A 64 5.48 -2.55 5.17
CA LEU A 64 4.32 -2.28 6.01
C LEU A 64 4.56 -1.14 7.00
N ASP A 65 5.73 -1.09 7.67
CA ASP A 65 6.10 0.03 8.55
C ASP A 65 6.11 1.36 7.77
N ARG A 66 6.61 1.36 6.53
CA ARG A 66 6.59 2.55 5.67
C ARG A 66 5.18 2.93 5.22
N GLU A 67 4.33 1.95 4.91
CA GLU A 67 2.91 2.15 4.60
C GLU A 67 2.16 2.75 5.79
N MET A 68 2.34 2.21 7.01
CA MET A 68 1.70 2.73 8.22
C MET A 68 2.11 4.16 8.55
N ARG A 69 3.41 4.49 8.42
CA ARG A 69 3.90 5.86 8.61
C ARG A 69 3.31 6.85 7.62
N PHE A 70 2.97 6.41 6.41
CA PHE A 70 2.26 7.25 5.46
C PHE A 70 0.89 7.59 6.02
N TYR A 71 0.10 6.59 6.43
CA TYR A 71 -1.24 6.76 7.02
C TYR A 71 -1.27 7.70 8.22
N GLU A 72 -0.36 7.51 9.18
CA GLU A 72 -0.24 8.38 10.35
C GLU A 72 0.03 9.84 9.98
N ARG A 73 0.81 10.09 8.93
CA ARG A 73 1.20 11.45 8.53
C ARG A 73 0.12 12.17 7.74
N ILE A 74 -0.62 11.45 6.90
CA ILE A 74 -1.68 12.05 6.11
C ILE A 74 -2.92 12.36 6.94
N GLU A 75 -3.17 11.62 8.02
CA GLU A 75 -4.35 11.82 8.88
C GLU A 75 -4.45 13.27 9.37
N GLN A 76 -3.35 13.80 9.92
CA GLN A 76 -3.32 15.19 10.38
C GLN A 76 -3.53 16.19 9.22
N ILE A 77 -2.89 15.95 8.08
CA ILE A 77 -2.98 16.81 6.90
C ILE A 77 -4.42 16.86 6.39
N VAL A 78 -5.06 15.69 6.27
CA VAL A 78 -6.45 15.54 5.80
C VAL A 78 -7.42 16.24 6.77
N ALA A 79 -7.26 16.03 8.08
CA ALA A 79 -8.08 16.68 9.09
C ALA A 79 -8.00 18.22 9.00
N GLU A 80 -6.79 18.76 8.83
CA GLU A 80 -6.59 20.20 8.63
C GLU A 80 -7.20 20.68 7.32
N LEU A 81 -7.06 19.94 6.22
CA LEU A 81 -7.68 20.29 4.93
C LEU A 81 -9.21 20.40 5.02
N ILE A 82 -9.86 19.46 5.71
CA ILE A 82 -11.32 19.49 5.93
C ILE A 82 -11.73 20.77 6.68
N LEU A 83 -11.01 21.12 7.75
CA LEU A 83 -11.30 22.33 8.52
C LEU A 83 -11.08 23.60 7.70
N LEU A 84 -10.02 23.63 6.89
CA LEU A 84 -9.68 24.79 6.07
C LEU A 84 -10.70 25.03 4.95
N GLN A 85 -11.26 23.96 4.36
CA GLN A 85 -12.36 24.05 3.39
C GLN A 85 -13.56 24.79 3.96
N GLU A 86 -14.06 24.34 5.11
CA GLU A 86 -15.18 24.96 5.81
C GLU A 86 -14.85 26.39 6.25
N SER A 87 -13.63 26.62 6.75
CA SER A 87 -13.19 27.95 7.20
C SER A 87 -13.13 28.96 6.05
N MET A 88 -12.65 28.54 4.88
CA MET A 88 -12.62 29.40 3.69
C MET A 88 -14.04 29.77 3.25
N LEU A 89 -14.96 28.80 3.20
CA LEU A 89 -16.38 29.06 2.89
C LEU A 89 -17.02 30.00 3.90
N PHE A 90 -16.77 29.79 5.19
CA PHE A 90 -17.28 30.66 6.26
C PHE A 90 -16.83 32.12 6.09
N CYS A 91 -15.60 32.36 5.62
CA CYS A 91 -15.12 33.71 5.34
C CYS A 91 -15.89 34.41 4.21
N LEU A 92 -16.54 33.63 3.31
CA LEU A 92 -17.36 34.16 2.23
C LEU A 92 -18.79 34.51 2.67
N GLU A 93 -19.24 33.98 3.81
CA GLU A 93 -20.59 34.28 4.31
C GLU A 93 -20.69 35.75 4.77
N GLU A 94 -21.74 36.43 4.33
CA GLU A 94 -22.06 37.74 4.87
C GLU A 94 -22.54 37.62 6.31
N SER A 95 -21.68 38.01 7.25
CA SER A 95 -22.07 38.17 8.65
C SER A 95 -21.88 39.62 9.08
N GLU A 96 -22.95 40.23 9.59
CA GLU A 96 -22.93 41.58 10.17
C GLU A 96 -21.97 41.71 11.37
N LYS A 97 -21.52 40.57 11.92
CA LYS A 97 -20.71 40.49 13.16
C LYS A 97 -19.20 40.53 12.93
N ILE A 98 -18.72 40.17 11.74
CA ILE A 98 -17.28 40.11 11.45
C ILE A 98 -16.92 41.31 10.57
N GLY A 99 -16.03 42.16 11.08
CA GLY A 99 -15.56 43.33 10.35
C GLY A 99 -14.87 42.93 9.04
N ARG A 100 -15.08 43.72 7.98
CA ARG A 100 -14.62 43.45 6.61
C ARG A 100 -13.13 43.08 6.50
N GLU A 101 -12.27 43.89 7.12
CA GLU A 101 -10.81 43.67 7.17
C GLU A 101 -10.45 42.31 7.80
N HIS A 102 -11.23 41.87 8.80
CA HIS A 102 -10.97 40.59 9.46
C HIS A 102 -11.32 39.41 8.55
N ARG A 103 -12.36 39.52 7.70
CA ARG A 103 -12.73 38.45 6.76
C ARG A 103 -11.66 38.20 5.70
N HIS A 104 -11.13 39.26 5.08
CA HIS A 104 -10.04 39.10 4.09
C HIS A 104 -8.78 38.51 4.74
N GLN A 105 -8.40 39.00 5.92
CA GLN A 105 -7.23 38.49 6.65
C GLN A 105 -7.41 37.02 7.07
N ASP A 106 -8.58 36.64 7.59
CA ASP A 106 -8.89 35.27 7.97
C ASP A 106 -8.93 34.34 6.75
N PHE A 107 -9.52 34.79 5.63
CA PHE A 107 -9.49 34.06 4.38
C PHE A 107 -8.05 33.84 3.90
N CYS A 108 -7.23 34.89 3.85
CA CYS A 108 -5.83 34.79 3.43
C CYS A 108 -5.03 33.82 4.30
N LYS A 109 -5.26 33.84 5.62
CA LYS A 109 -4.64 32.91 6.56
C LYS A 109 -5.05 31.47 6.26
N CYS A 110 -6.35 31.22 6.10
CA CYS A 110 -6.87 29.89 5.77
C CYS A 110 -6.34 29.41 4.42
N PHE A 111 -6.40 30.24 3.39
CA PHE A 111 -5.97 29.90 2.04
C PHE A 111 -4.46 29.61 1.97
N LYS A 112 -3.64 30.37 2.69
CA LYS A 112 -2.21 30.08 2.83
C LYS A 112 -1.97 28.72 3.47
N SER A 113 -2.60 28.44 4.61
CA SER A 113 -2.47 27.15 5.28
C SER A 113 -2.99 26.00 4.40
N TYR A 114 -4.04 26.24 3.61
CA TYR A 114 -4.57 25.28 2.67
C TYR A 114 -3.55 24.89 1.59
N ILE A 115 -2.87 25.87 0.98
CA ILE A 115 -1.78 25.61 0.02
C ILE A 115 -0.62 24.84 0.68
N GLU A 116 -0.25 25.21 1.91
CA GLU A 116 0.81 24.54 2.67
C GLU A 116 0.46 23.07 2.92
N GLN A 117 -0.78 22.77 3.34
CA GLN A 117 -1.24 21.40 3.57
C GLN A 117 -1.27 20.56 2.31
N ILE A 118 -1.66 21.13 1.16
CA ILE A 118 -1.62 20.40 -0.12
C ILE A 118 -0.21 20.11 -0.58
N SER A 119 0.70 21.06 -0.36
CA SER A 119 2.13 20.84 -0.63
C SER A 119 2.70 19.74 0.27
N ALA A 120 2.31 19.72 1.55
CA ALA A 120 2.68 18.67 2.49
C ALA A 120 2.12 17.30 2.08
N LEU A 121 0.84 17.24 1.68
CA LEU A 121 0.19 16.02 1.19
C LEU A 121 0.91 15.45 -0.03
N GLN A 122 1.17 16.31 -1.03
CA GLN A 122 1.88 15.91 -2.24
C GLN A 122 3.29 15.39 -1.91
N ASN A 123 3.98 16.02 -0.96
CA ASN A 123 5.29 15.54 -0.51
C ASN A 123 5.21 14.16 0.17
N GLN A 124 4.23 13.93 1.05
CA GLN A 124 4.06 12.61 1.67
C GLN A 124 3.77 11.52 0.63
N CYS A 125 2.93 11.82 -0.36
CA CYS A 125 2.62 10.88 -1.45
C CYS A 125 3.87 10.52 -2.25
N LEU A 126 4.71 11.50 -2.59
CA LEU A 126 5.94 11.26 -3.36
C LEU A 126 7.02 10.51 -2.57
N ILE A 127 7.22 10.85 -1.29
CA ILE A 127 8.20 10.16 -0.43
C ILE A 127 7.81 8.68 -0.25
N HIS A 128 6.51 8.40 -0.12
CA HIS A 128 6.01 7.07 0.17
C HIS A 128 5.53 6.29 -1.05
N GLN A 129 5.63 6.84 -2.27
CA GLN A 129 5.08 6.26 -3.49
C GLN A 129 5.48 4.79 -3.71
N SER A 130 6.74 4.44 -3.44
CA SER A 130 7.24 3.07 -3.60
C SER A 130 6.78 2.08 -2.51
N TYR A 131 6.15 2.58 -1.45
CA TYR A 131 5.80 1.81 -0.25
C TYR A 131 4.30 1.69 -0.02
N ILE A 132 3.49 2.46 -0.74
CA ILE A 132 2.02 2.41 -0.63
C ILE A 132 1.40 1.72 -1.85
N PRO A 133 0.22 1.10 -1.71
CA PRO A 133 -0.50 0.54 -2.84
C PRO A 133 -0.84 1.61 -3.88
N THR A 134 -0.79 1.25 -5.17
CA THR A 134 -1.09 2.16 -6.28
C THR A 134 -2.51 2.75 -6.19
N GLU A 135 -3.46 1.99 -5.66
CA GLU A 135 -4.83 2.43 -5.44
C GLU A 135 -4.92 3.56 -4.42
N ILE A 136 -4.16 3.45 -3.31
CA ILE A 136 -4.05 4.48 -2.28
C ILE A 136 -3.38 5.72 -2.87
N PHE A 137 -2.28 5.55 -3.61
CA PHE A 137 -1.62 6.67 -4.26
C PHE A 137 -2.56 7.41 -5.22
N GLY A 138 -3.32 6.68 -6.04
CA GLY A 138 -4.25 7.25 -7.01
C GLY A 138 -5.38 8.07 -6.38
N VAL A 139 -5.95 7.63 -5.25
CA VAL A 139 -7.00 8.42 -4.57
C VAL A 139 -6.47 9.71 -3.96
N PHE A 140 -5.23 9.74 -3.46
CA PHE A 140 -4.63 11.00 -2.99
C PHE A 140 -4.19 11.92 -4.13
N GLU A 141 -3.79 11.38 -5.28
CA GLU A 141 -3.59 12.20 -6.48
C GLU A 141 -4.89 12.89 -6.90
N GLU A 142 -6.03 12.22 -6.81
CA GLU A 142 -7.32 12.84 -7.11
C GLU A 142 -7.66 13.96 -6.12
N VAL A 143 -7.39 13.80 -4.81
CA VAL A 143 -7.53 14.89 -3.82
C VAL A 143 -6.69 16.10 -4.25
N ILE A 144 -5.41 15.89 -4.56
CA ILE A 144 -4.49 16.96 -4.98
C ILE A 144 -4.98 17.63 -6.28
N LYS A 145 -5.53 16.85 -7.21
CA LYS A 145 -6.09 17.35 -8.46
C LYS A 145 -7.32 18.23 -8.23
N GLN A 146 -8.28 17.78 -7.43
CA GLN A 146 -9.48 18.58 -7.12
C GLN A 146 -9.13 19.93 -6.49
N VAL A 147 -8.14 19.95 -5.60
CA VAL A 147 -7.63 21.20 -5.04
C VAL A 147 -7.06 22.11 -6.13
N LYS A 148 -6.19 21.57 -6.99
CA LYS A 148 -5.56 22.35 -8.08
C LYS A 148 -6.60 22.91 -9.05
N GLU A 149 -7.66 22.16 -9.34
CA GLU A 149 -8.78 22.61 -10.18
C GLU A 149 -9.59 23.75 -9.53
N GLY A 150 -9.64 23.81 -8.19
CA GLY A 150 -10.25 24.90 -7.43
C GLY A 150 -9.37 26.14 -7.22
N MET A 151 -8.05 26.04 -7.42
CA MET A 151 -7.10 27.11 -7.05
C MET A 151 -7.40 28.44 -7.74
N CYS A 152 -7.73 28.44 -9.03
CA CYS A 152 -8.03 29.68 -9.74
C CYS A 152 -9.22 30.41 -9.12
N TYR A 153 -10.27 29.67 -8.74
CA TYR A 153 -11.43 30.26 -8.06
C TYR A 153 -11.04 30.90 -6.72
N TRP A 154 -10.26 30.22 -5.89
CA TRP A 154 -9.86 30.75 -4.58
C TRP A 154 -8.96 31.98 -4.70
N VAL A 155 -8.07 32.03 -5.69
CA VAL A 155 -7.23 33.20 -5.98
C VAL A 155 -8.08 34.39 -6.45
N GLU A 156 -9.05 34.18 -7.34
CA GLU A 156 -9.94 35.27 -7.75
C GLU A 156 -10.84 35.74 -6.61
N THR A 157 -11.31 34.81 -5.77
CA THR A 157 -12.11 35.13 -4.58
C THR A 157 -11.33 36.00 -3.59
N GLU A 158 -10.05 35.70 -3.37
CA GLU A 158 -9.16 36.54 -2.55
C GLU A 158 -9.11 37.99 -3.06
N LYS A 159 -8.96 38.19 -4.38
CA LYS A 159 -8.92 39.51 -4.99
C LYS A 159 -10.24 40.25 -4.83
N LEU A 160 -11.37 39.55 -5.01
CA LEU A 160 -12.70 40.13 -4.86
C LEU A 160 -12.99 40.52 -3.41
N LEU A 161 -12.55 39.70 -2.44
CA LEU A 161 -12.59 40.04 -1.01
C LEU A 161 -11.74 41.29 -0.70
N TYR A 162 -10.57 41.43 -1.35
CA TYR A 162 -9.71 42.59 -1.20
C TYR A 162 -10.28 43.87 -1.83
N SER A 163 -10.92 43.76 -3.01
CA SER A 163 -11.54 44.89 -3.71
C SER A 163 -12.93 45.26 -3.20
N GLU A 164 -13.44 44.56 -2.19
CA GLU A 164 -14.78 44.71 -1.61
C GLU A 164 -15.94 44.39 -2.59
N GLU A 165 -15.67 43.67 -3.67
CA GLU A 165 -16.67 43.25 -4.68
C GLU A 165 -17.36 41.94 -4.27
N ASN A 166 -17.87 41.86 -3.04
CA ASN A 166 -18.44 40.61 -2.48
C ASN A 166 -19.63 40.08 -3.28
N ASP A 167 -20.43 40.97 -3.88
CA ASP A 167 -21.56 40.58 -4.74
C ASP A 167 -21.14 39.80 -6.00
N ALA A 168 -19.87 39.91 -6.39
CA ALA A 168 -19.30 39.16 -7.52
C ALA A 168 -18.75 37.79 -7.13
N ILE A 169 -18.68 37.46 -5.83
CA ILE A 169 -18.21 36.17 -5.35
C ILE A 169 -19.31 35.12 -5.55
N ASP A 170 -19.04 34.15 -6.40
CA ASP A 170 -19.91 32.99 -6.59
C ASP A 170 -19.72 31.99 -5.44
N TYR A 171 -20.50 32.13 -4.38
CA TYR A 171 -20.50 31.20 -3.25
C TYR A 171 -20.88 29.76 -3.66
N SER A 172 -21.76 29.59 -4.65
CA SER A 172 -22.18 28.27 -5.10
C SER A 172 -21.02 27.51 -5.72
N MET A 173 -20.20 28.20 -6.52
CA MET A 173 -18.97 27.63 -7.07
C MET A 173 -17.96 27.28 -5.97
N GLY A 174 -17.82 28.12 -4.95
CA GLY A 174 -16.96 27.82 -3.80
C GLY A 174 -17.39 26.55 -3.08
N LYS A 175 -18.69 26.40 -2.85
CA LYS A 175 -19.27 25.19 -2.26
C LYS A 175 -19.03 23.96 -3.11
N GLU A 176 -19.26 24.03 -4.43
CA GLU A 176 -18.99 22.93 -5.36
C GLU A 176 -17.53 22.49 -5.32
N LYS A 177 -16.58 23.44 -5.35
CA LYS A 177 -15.15 23.14 -5.25
C LYS A 177 -14.78 22.52 -3.91
N SER A 178 -15.38 22.99 -2.83
CA SER A 178 -15.16 22.43 -1.51
C SER A 178 -15.69 21.00 -1.40
N GLU A 179 -16.92 20.75 -1.85
CA GLU A 179 -17.54 19.42 -1.87
C GLU A 179 -16.74 18.43 -2.72
N ALA A 180 -16.21 18.85 -3.88
CA ALA A 180 -15.37 17.99 -4.71
C ALA A 180 -14.11 17.50 -3.98
N VAL A 181 -13.46 18.39 -3.21
CA VAL A 181 -12.29 18.03 -2.39
C VAL A 181 -12.70 17.12 -1.24
N LEU A 182 -13.77 17.44 -0.51
CA LEU A 182 -14.26 16.63 0.61
C LEU A 182 -14.69 15.23 0.18
N ASN A 183 -15.35 15.10 -0.97
CA ASN A 183 -15.73 13.81 -1.55
C ASN A 183 -14.51 12.98 -1.93
N SER A 184 -13.48 13.61 -2.49
CA SER A 184 -12.22 12.92 -2.84
C SER A 184 -11.48 12.46 -1.58
N ILE A 185 -11.46 13.27 -0.53
CA ILE A 185 -10.92 12.91 0.78
C ILE A 185 -11.67 11.71 1.36
N ALA A 186 -13.01 11.75 1.37
CA ALA A 186 -13.83 10.64 1.87
C ALA A 186 -13.56 9.34 1.11
N SER A 187 -13.39 9.43 -0.22
CA SER A 187 -13.00 8.28 -1.05
C SER A 187 -11.61 7.76 -0.66
N ALA A 188 -10.65 8.64 -0.37
CA ALA A 188 -9.30 8.24 0.02
C ALA A 188 -9.27 7.54 1.39
N GLU A 189 -9.96 8.10 2.38
CA GLU A 189 -10.13 7.51 3.71
C GLU A 189 -10.81 6.13 3.65
N THR A 190 -11.84 6.00 2.81
CA THR A 190 -12.52 4.72 2.58
C THR A 190 -11.54 3.66 2.05
N LYS A 191 -10.66 4.03 1.11
CA LYS A 191 -9.66 3.12 0.55
C LYS A 191 -8.60 2.74 1.56
N ILE A 192 -8.17 3.66 2.42
CA ILE A 192 -7.28 3.32 3.55
C ILE A 192 -7.97 2.31 4.46
N GLN A 193 -9.23 2.55 4.82
CA GLN A 193 -9.97 1.65 5.69
C GLN A 193 -10.11 0.24 5.08
N GLU A 194 -10.46 0.14 3.79
CA GLU A 194 -10.50 -1.13 3.06
C GLU A 194 -9.14 -1.84 3.09
N ARG A 195 -8.06 -1.09 2.86
CA ARG A 195 -6.69 -1.62 2.89
C ARG A 195 -6.28 -2.11 4.29
N LEU A 196 -6.62 -1.38 5.34
CA LEU A 196 -6.35 -1.77 6.72
C LEU A 196 -7.12 -3.05 7.10
N LYS A 197 -8.39 -3.18 6.69
CA LYS A 197 -9.17 -4.41 6.87
C LYS A 197 -8.53 -5.63 6.20
N GLN A 198 -8.08 -5.47 4.95
CA GLN A 198 -7.36 -6.52 4.23
C GLN A 198 -6.07 -6.94 4.96
N LEU A 199 -5.32 -5.98 5.52
CA LEU A 199 -4.10 -6.25 6.29
C LEU A 199 -4.39 -6.98 7.61
N CYS A 200 -5.58 -6.76 8.19
CA CYS A 200 -6.07 -7.49 9.37
C CYS A 200 -6.65 -8.88 9.06
N GLY A 201 -6.80 -9.23 7.78
CA GLY A 201 -7.41 -10.50 7.36
C GLY A 201 -8.94 -10.52 7.45
N GLU A 202 -9.58 -9.35 7.45
CA GLU A 202 -11.03 -9.22 7.27
C GLU A 202 -11.32 -9.17 5.76
N ASP A 203 -12.10 -10.15 5.28
CA ASP A 203 -12.63 -10.21 3.90
C ASP A 203 -13.82 -9.26 3.70
#